data_AF-A0A938UC24-F1
#
_entry.id   AF-A0A938UC24-F1
#
_cell.length_a   1.000
_cell.length_b   1.000
_cell.length_c   1.000
_cell.angle_alpha   90.00
_cell.angle_beta   90.00
_cell.angle_gamma   90.00
#
_symmetry.space_group_name_H-M   'P 1'
#
loop_
_entity.id
_entity.type
_entity.pdbx_description
1 polymer ?
#
loop_
_entity_poly.entity_id
_entity_poly.type
_entity_poly.pdbx_seq_one_letter_code
_entity_poly.pdbx_strand_id
1 'polypeptide(L)'
;MKQVKEKSIGLAIALNLLLPGVGYMYMGKVIVGIGALLLVLGTFAARADYVLPAWIGINLIMAIDMLLLGKKNQKDVASKTLKKCPRCAEMVQKEAAVCRYCNTIF
;
A
#
# COMPACT_ATOMS: atom_id res chain seq x y z
N MET A 1 -20.12 -5.55 5.92
CA MET A 1 -19.11 -4.46 5.83
C MET A 1 -18.17 -4.76 4.67
N LYS A 2 -17.72 -3.76 3.89
CA LYS A 2 -16.77 -3.95 2.77
C LYS A 2 -15.46 -4.52 3.35
N GLN A 3 -15.09 -5.74 2.97
CA GLN A 3 -13.81 -6.33 3.38
C GLN A 3 -12.68 -5.38 3.00
N VAL A 4 -11.90 -4.96 3.99
CA VAL A 4 -10.70 -4.14 3.76
C VAL A 4 -9.64 -5.08 3.20
N LYS A 5 -9.67 -5.28 1.88
CA LYS A 5 -8.74 -6.15 1.17
C LYS A 5 -7.32 -5.63 1.36
N GLU A 6 -6.44 -6.43 1.95
CA GLU A 6 -5.02 -6.11 2.04
C GLU A 6 -4.45 -5.94 0.63
N LYS A 7 -3.97 -4.73 0.34
CA LYS A 7 -3.31 -4.41 -0.92
C LYS A 7 -1.85 -4.83 -0.80
N SER A 8 -1.38 -5.70 -1.69
CA SER A 8 0.03 -6.09 -1.74
C SER A 8 0.93 -4.90 -2.08
N ILE A 9 1.90 -4.61 -1.21
CA ILE A 9 2.89 -3.56 -1.38
C ILE A 9 3.83 -3.90 -2.55
N GLY A 10 4.23 -5.17 -2.67
CA GLY A 10 5.11 -5.62 -3.76
C GLY A 10 4.45 -5.42 -5.13
N LEU A 11 3.14 -5.66 -5.24
CA LEU A 11 2.40 -5.40 -6.46
C LEU A 11 2.34 -3.90 -6.78
N ALA A 12 2.17 -3.04 -5.78
CA ALA A 12 2.17 -1.58 -5.98
C ALA A 12 3.53 -1.07 -6.49
N ILE A 13 4.63 -1.59 -5.96
CA ILE A 13 5.99 -1.22 -6.38
C ILE A 13 6.24 -1.67 -7.82
N ALA A 14 5.92 -2.93 -8.16
CA ALA A 14 6.06 -3.45 -9.52
C ALA A 14 5.26 -2.63 -10.54
N LEU A 15 4.03 -2.25 -10.17
CA LEU A 15 3.15 -1.44 -11.02
C LEU A 15 3.71 -0.03 -11.26
N ASN A 16 4.36 0.55 -10.24
CA ASN A 16 4.98 1.87 -10.35
C ASN A 16 6.26 1.86 -11.19
N LEU A 17 7.05 0.77 -11.11
CA LEU A 17 8.26 0.59 -11.90
C LEU A 17 7.95 0.54 -13.39
N LEU A 18 6.83 -0.10 -13.76
CA LEU A 18 6.35 -0.17 -15.14
C LEU A 18 5.83 1.19 -15.61
N LEU A 19 4.97 1.82 -14.82
CA LEU A 19 4.35 3.11 -15.13
C LEU A 19 4.34 4.01 -13.88
N PRO A 20 5.17 5.07 -13.87
CA PRO A 20 5.26 6.00 -12.75
C PRO A 20 3.87 6.58 -12.43
N GLY A 21 3.44 6.40 -11.19
CA GLY A 21 2.15 6.88 -10.69
C GLY A 21 1.10 5.79 -10.51
N VAL A 22 1.16 4.68 -11.25
CA VAL A 22 0.09 3.66 -11.23
C VAL A 22 0.05 2.91 -9.90
N GLY A 23 1.19 2.66 -9.25
CA GLY A 23 1.21 2.06 -7.92
C GLY A 23 0.57 2.93 -6.83
N TYR A 24 0.66 4.27 -6.95
CA TYR A 24 -0.05 5.19 -6.02
C TYR A 24 -1.56 5.18 -6.25
N MET A 25 -1.97 5.12 -7.52
CA MET A 25 -3.39 4.96 -7.86
C MET A 25 -3.95 3.65 -7.30
N TYR A 26 -3.18 2.55 -7.37
CA TYR A 26 -3.56 1.28 -6.75
C TYR A 26 -3.74 1.38 -5.23
N MET A 27 -2.86 2.12 -4.53
CA MET A 27 -3.02 2.37 -3.09
C MET A 27 -4.17 3.35 -2.75
N GLY A 28 -4.80 3.98 -3.74
CA GLY A 28 -5.90 4.94 -3.58
C GLY A 28 -5.47 6.41 -3.52
N LYS A 29 -4.18 6.70 -3.73
CA LYS A 29 -3.63 8.06 -3.77
C LYS A 29 -3.54 8.57 -5.21
N VAL A 30 -4.69 8.80 -5.83
CA VAL A 30 -4.80 9.13 -7.26
C VAL A 30 -4.06 10.43 -7.63
N ILE A 31 -4.17 11.47 -6.79
CA ILE A 31 -3.54 12.78 -7.03
C ILE A 31 -2.01 12.66 -7.16
N VAL A 32 -1.37 11.91 -6.26
CA VAL A 32 0.08 11.67 -6.29
C VAL A 32 0.46 10.88 -7.54
N GLY A 33 -0.36 9.90 -7.92
CA GLY A 33 -0.16 9.12 -9.14
C GLY A 33 -0.19 9.97 -10.41
N ILE A 34 -1.21 10.83 -10.55
CA ILE A 34 -1.34 11.75 -11.69
C ILE A 34 -0.18 12.74 -11.72
N GLY A 35 0.21 13.29 -10.55
CA GLY A 35 1.35 14.20 -10.46
C GLY A 35 2.67 13.57 -10.92
N ALA A 36 2.94 12.33 -10.54
CA ALA A 36 4.13 11.60 -11.01
C ALA A 36 4.12 11.37 -12.52
N LEU A 37 2.96 11.04 -13.09
CA LEU A 37 2.81 10.83 -14.53
C LEU A 37 3.03 12.14 -15.31
N LEU A 38 2.45 13.26 -14.85
CA LEU A 38 2.67 14.57 -15.45
C LEU A 38 4.12 15.04 -15.34
N LEU A 39 4.81 14.74 -14.24
CA LEU A 39 6.21 15.09 -14.07
C LEU A 39 7.08 14.36 -15.10
N VAL A 40 6.85 13.07 -15.31
CA VAL A 40 7.57 12.27 -16.32
C VAL A 40 7.26 12.74 -17.75
N LEU A 41 6.00 13.08 -18.06
CA LEU A 41 5.65 13.66 -19.35
C LEU A 41 6.27 15.05 -19.56
N GLY A 42 6.31 15.86 -18.51
CA GLY A 42 6.91 17.19 -18.51
C GLY A 42 8.43 17.15 -18.73
N THR A 43 9.15 16.22 -18.08
CA THR A 43 10.59 16.04 -18.32
C THR A 43 10.86 15.57 -19.73
N PHE A 44 10.03 14.67 -20.27
CA PHE A 44 10.12 14.23 -21.65
C PHE A 44 9.91 15.37 -22.65
N ALA A 45 8.93 16.25 -22.42
CA ALA A 45 8.65 17.40 -23.28
C ALA A 45 9.71 18.50 -23.18
N ALA A 46 10.33 18.69 -22.02
CA ALA A 46 11.32 19.74 -21.80
C ALA A 46 12.73 19.33 -22.25
N ARG A 47 13.22 18.17 -21.79
CA ARG A 47 14.60 17.71 -21.97
C ARG A 47 14.71 16.19 -21.85
N ALA A 48 14.81 15.52 -23.01
CA ALA A 48 14.84 14.06 -23.11
C ALA A 48 16.04 13.40 -22.40
N ASP A 49 17.17 14.10 -22.30
CA ASP A 49 18.41 13.66 -21.64
C ASP A 49 18.23 13.44 -20.13
N TYR A 50 17.29 14.12 -19.48
CA TYR A 50 17.01 13.96 -18.05
C TYR A 50 15.91 12.93 -17.75
N VAL A 51 15.27 12.34 -18.76
CA VAL A 51 14.13 11.44 -18.56
C VAL A 51 14.53 10.19 -17.77
N LEU A 52 15.64 9.54 -18.15
CA LEU A 52 16.14 8.34 -17.50
C LEU A 52 16.53 8.57 -16.02
N PRO A 53 17.37 9.56 -15.68
CA PRO A 53 17.71 9.82 -14.27
C PRO A 53 16.49 10.31 -13.46
N ALA A 54 15.61 11.13 -14.04
CA ALA A 54 14.38 11.56 -13.37
C ALA A 54 13.43 10.37 -13.13
N TRP A 55 13.31 9.45 -14.09
CA TRP A 55 12.50 8.23 -13.97
C TRP A 55 13.01 7.32 -12.85
N ILE A 56 14.33 7.09 -12.79
CA ILE A 56 14.93 6.26 -11.73
C ILE A 56 14.76 6.93 -10.37
N GLY A 57 15.07 8.24 -10.28
CA GLY A 57 14.95 9.00 -9.05
C GLY A 57 13.52 9.02 -8.50
N ILE A 58 12.53 9.28 -9.36
CA ILE A 58 11.13 9.32 -8.94
C ILE A 58 10.63 7.95 -8.52
N ASN A 59 11.00 6.88 -9.23
CA ASN A 59 10.64 5.51 -8.85
C ASN A 59 11.22 5.09 -7.50
N LEU A 60 12.48 5.46 -7.23
CA LEU A 60 13.13 5.18 -5.97
C LEU A 60 12.41 5.87 -4.80
N ILE A 61 12.18 7.19 -4.93
CA ILE A 61 11.48 7.98 -3.91
C ILE A 61 10.08 7.41 -3.66
N MET A 62 9.37 7.11 -4.74
CA MET A 62 8.01 6.57 -4.69
C MET A 62 7.95 5.18 -4.05
N ALA A 63 8.91 4.31 -4.34
CA ALA A 63 9.01 2.98 -3.73
C ALA A 63 9.26 3.08 -2.22
N ILE A 64 10.11 4.01 -1.77
CA ILE A 64 10.36 4.25 -0.35
C ILE A 64 9.08 4.73 0.36
N ASP A 65 8.39 5.73 -0.19
CA ASP A 65 7.14 6.23 0.42
C ASP A 65 6.03 5.16 0.41
N MET A 66 5.96 4.30 -0.62
CA MET A 66 5.05 3.14 -0.63
C MET A 66 5.35 2.12 0.47
N LEU A 67 6.63 1.83 0.74
CA LEU A 67 7.02 0.92 1.83
C LEU A 67 6.62 1.48 3.20
N LEU A 68 6.79 2.79 3.39
CA LEU A 68 6.38 3.48 4.61
C LEU A 68 4.85 3.47 4.79
N LEU A 69 4.11 3.83 3.74
CA LEU A 69 2.64 3.85 3.73
C LEU A 69 2.05 2.45 3.92
N GLY A 70 2.65 1.45 3.28
CA GLY A 70 2.23 0.06 3.39
C GLY A 70 2.32 -0.47 4.81
N LYS A 71 3.42 -0.20 5.52
CA LYS A 71 3.58 -0.59 6.93
C LYS A 71 2.53 0.08 7.83
N LYS A 72 2.22 1.36 7.60
CA LYS A 72 1.17 2.06 8.36
C LYS A 72 -0.21 1.44 8.10
N ASN A 73 -0.53 1.19 6.83
CA ASN A 73 -1.82 0.61 6.45
C ASN A 73 -2.00 -0.81 7.01
N GLN A 74 -0.97 -1.65 7.02
CA GLN A 74 -1.05 -2.98 7.65
C GLN A 74 -1.37 -2.91 9.15
N LYS A 75 -0.76 -1.98 9.89
CA LYS A 75 -1.06 -1.77 11.31
C LYS A 75 -2.49 -1.26 11.53
N ASP A 76 -2.93 -0.33 10.68
CA ASP A 76 -4.30 0.21 10.72
C ASP A 76 -5.34 -0.86 10.37
N VAL A 77 -5.06 -1.73 9.40
CA VAL A 77 -5.92 -2.86 9.06
C VAL A 77 -5.94 -3.85 10.22
N ALA A 78 -4.79 -4.29 10.73
CA ALA A 78 -4.71 -5.25 11.84
C ALA A 78 -5.46 -4.77 13.09
N SER A 79 -5.33 -3.49 13.47
CA SER A 79 -6.07 -2.93 14.62
C SER A 79 -7.58 -2.82 14.38
N LYS A 80 -8.02 -2.65 13.13
CA LYS A 80 -9.44 -2.59 12.77
C LYS A 80 -10.06 -3.97 12.62
N THR A 81 -9.33 -4.97 12.13
CA THR A 81 -9.87 -6.30 11.80
C THR A 81 -9.60 -7.36 12.86
N LEU A 82 -8.62 -7.18 13.75
CA LEU A 82 -8.25 -8.16 14.76
C LEU A 82 -8.60 -7.67 16.18
N LYS A 83 -8.92 -8.61 17.07
CA LYS A 83 -9.07 -8.46 18.53
C LYS A 83 -8.25 -9.54 19.23
N LYS A 84 -7.79 -9.26 20.46
CA LYS A 84 -7.08 -10.23 21.28
C LYS A 84 -8.08 -11.10 22.04
N CYS A 85 -7.88 -12.43 22.02
CA CYS A 85 -8.70 -13.35 22.79
C CYS A 85 -8.41 -13.22 24.30
N PRO A 86 -9.40 -13.09 25.19
CA PRO A 86 -9.17 -12.88 26.62
C PRO A 86 -8.62 -14.13 27.34
N ARG A 87 -8.84 -15.33 26.78
CA ARG A 87 -8.43 -16.59 27.42
C ARG A 87 -7.04 -17.06 27.00
N CYS A 88 -6.73 -17.00 25.70
CA CYS A 88 -5.48 -17.56 25.16
C CYS A 88 -4.56 -16.53 24.50
N ALA A 89 -4.90 -15.23 24.56
CA ALA A 89 -4.10 -14.12 24.02
C ALA A 89 -3.86 -14.11 22.49
N GLU A 90 -4.47 -15.03 21.74
CA GLU A 90 -4.37 -15.09 20.28
C GLU A 90 -5.04 -13.89 19.59
N MET A 91 -4.51 -13.48 18.43
CA MET A 91 -5.13 -12.47 17.57
C MET A 91 -6.20 -13.11 16.68
N VAL A 92 -7.47 -12.75 16.90
CA VAL A 92 -8.63 -13.30 16.19
C VAL A 92 -9.36 -12.19 15.43
N GLN A 93 -10.00 -12.49 14.31
CA GLN A 93 -10.83 -11.50 13.61
C GLN A 93 -11.94 -10.95 14.53
N LYS A 94 -12.25 -9.66 14.43
CA LYS A 94 -13.29 -9.01 15.26
C LYS A 94 -14.66 -9.65 15.06
N GLU A 95 -14.95 -10.05 13.83
CA GLU A 95 -16.20 -10.71 13.42
C GLU A 95 -16.28 -12.18 13.87
N ALA A 96 -15.20 -12.77 14.40
CA ALA A 96 -15.23 -14.14 14.88
C ALA A 96 -16.09 -14.24 16.16
N ALA A 97 -17.03 -15.19 16.13
CA ALA A 97 -17.85 -15.58 17.28
C ALA A 97 -17.12 -16.57 18.21
N VAL A 98 -16.18 -17.36 17.67
CA VAL A 98 -15.47 -18.40 18.43
C VAL A 98 -13.97 -18.33 18.13
N CYS A 99 -13.14 -18.48 19.16
CA CYS A 99 -11.68 -18.56 19.02
C CYS A 99 -11.26 -19.91 18.44
N ARG A 100 -10.52 -19.93 17.32
CA ARG A 100 -10.01 -21.17 16.69
C ARG A 100 -9.09 -22.02 17.57
N TYR A 101 -8.41 -21.41 18.54
CA TYR A 101 -7.38 -22.10 19.35
C TYR A 101 -7.90 -22.61 20.68
N CYS A 102 -8.66 -21.80 21.42
CA CYS A 102 -9.17 -22.16 22.75
C CYS A 102 -10.69 -22.39 22.79
N ASN A 103 -11.37 -22.29 21.64
CA ASN A 103 -12.83 -22.50 21.49
C ASN A 103 -13.70 -21.66 22.43
N THR A 104 -13.16 -20.55 22.95
CA THR A 104 -13.93 -19.61 23.77
C THR A 104 -14.80 -18.75 22.87
N ILE A 105 -16.05 -18.54 23.28
CA ILE A 105 -17.05 -17.71 22.59
C ILE A 105 -16.82 -16.25 22.99
N PHE A 106 -16.91 -15.33 22.02
CA PHE A 106 -16.67 -13.89 22.19
C PHE A 106 -17.92 -13.07 22.38
#